data_AF-A0A2V4CUQ5-F1
#
_entry.id   AF-A0A2V4CUQ5-F1
#
_cell.length_a   1.000
_cell.length_b   1.000
_cell.length_c   1.000
_cell.angle_alpha   90.00
_cell.angle_beta   90.00
_cell.angle_gamma   90.00
#
_symmetry.space_group_name_H-M   'P 1'
#
loop_
_entity.id
_entity.type
_entity.pdbx_description
1 polymer ?
#
loop_
_entity_poly.entity_id
_entity_poly.type
_entity_poly.pdbx_seq_one_letter_code
_entity_poly.pdbx_strand_id
1 'polypeptide(L)'
;MELAAILALSPEEVAKAVIARRHELNEMLPDIVRERRKEVDYLTPLVDQVREERDQINQQVHDLKERRNACHKEARELRTSLVEMREQLLEENRLKNPNPAWAKDKLAEKLTELDSKLETEALDLKAERKLLKEMRKAVNAHREWVSERQSSDPEAQQYRDGWTRCGELMDEADANHKEMVVLVQLSKELHEKFAEHRDVHKEAAGQLNRARSLLSQTDDVVSYWNHRISNGFGDLKDGSGDLMAASRRVADGKPSSMPRKPREDTAKGDAGGEEE
;
A
#
# COMPACT_ATOMS: atom_id res chain seq x y z
N MET A 1 -23.05 34.75 -11.21
CA MET A 1 -22.91 36.14 -11.69
C MET A 1 -21.94 36.15 -12.85
N GLU A 2 -22.27 36.83 -13.94
CA GLU A 2 -21.33 37.03 -15.04
C GLU A 2 -20.20 37.99 -14.65
N LEU A 3 -19.01 37.78 -15.19
CA LEU A 3 -17.78 38.49 -14.84
C LEU A 3 -17.89 40.01 -15.09
N ALA A 4 -18.61 40.40 -16.15
CA ALA A 4 -18.89 41.79 -16.48
C ALA A 4 -19.79 42.48 -15.43
N ALA A 5 -20.74 41.75 -14.85
CA ALA A 5 -21.62 42.27 -13.81
C ALA A 5 -20.85 42.50 -12.50
N ILE A 6 -19.89 41.63 -12.16
CA ILE A 6 -19.05 41.79 -10.96
C ILE A 6 -18.12 43.01 -11.08
N LEU A 7 -17.60 43.28 -12.27
CA LEU A 7 -16.71 44.41 -12.54
C LEU A 7 -17.43 45.77 -12.55
N ALA A 8 -18.76 45.77 -12.73
CA ALA A 8 -19.58 46.99 -12.70
C ALA A 8 -20.02 47.40 -11.29
N LEU A 9 -19.85 46.53 -10.29
CA LEU A 9 -20.24 46.81 -8.91
C LEU A 9 -19.25 47.75 -8.22
N SER A 10 -19.78 48.64 -7.40
CA SER A 10 -18.99 49.45 -6.48
C SER A 10 -18.35 48.58 -5.38
N PRO A 11 -17.21 49.00 -4.78
CA PRO A 11 -16.59 48.28 -3.66
C PRO A 11 -17.53 48.02 -2.49
N GLU A 12 -18.45 48.95 -2.23
CA GLU A 12 -19.50 48.81 -1.20
C GLU A 12 -20.51 47.72 -1.53
N GLU A 13 -20.97 47.65 -2.78
CA GLU A 13 -21.90 46.61 -3.21
C GLU A 13 -21.26 45.23 -3.17
N VAL A 14 -19.98 45.12 -3.53
CA VAL A 14 -19.21 43.88 -3.39
C VAL A 14 -19.10 43.47 -1.92
N ALA A 15 -18.76 44.41 -1.02
CA ALA A 15 -18.68 44.13 0.42
C ALA A 15 -20.02 43.67 1.00
N LYS A 16 -21.13 44.34 0.64
CA LYS A 16 -22.48 43.95 1.05
C LYS A 16 -22.87 42.57 0.51
N ALA A 17 -22.53 42.26 -0.74
CA ALA A 17 -22.77 40.93 -1.32
C ALA A 17 -21.97 39.83 -0.61
N VAL A 18 -20.72 40.11 -0.21
CA VAL A 18 -19.90 39.17 0.57
C VAL A 18 -20.53 38.93 1.95
N ILE A 19 -20.97 39.98 2.64
CA ILE A 19 -21.64 39.86 3.95
C ILE A 19 -22.94 39.07 3.83
N ALA A 20 -23.79 39.40 2.84
CA ALA A 20 -25.04 38.68 2.60
C ALA A 20 -24.79 37.18 2.37
N ARG A 21 -23.79 36.85 1.53
CA ARG A 21 -23.41 35.45 1.30
C ARG A 21 -22.89 34.77 2.56
N ARG A 22 -22.18 35.48 3.43
CA ARG A 22 -21.68 34.94 4.70
C ARG A 22 -22.82 34.69 5.69
N HIS A 23 -23.85 35.52 5.74
CA HIS A 23 -25.04 35.26 6.53
C HIS A 23 -25.80 34.02 6.04
N GLU A 24 -26.03 33.89 4.72
CA GLU A 24 -26.62 32.67 4.13
C GLU A 24 -25.82 31.42 4.50
N LEU A 25 -24.49 31.50 4.45
CA LEU A 25 -23.61 30.40 4.85
C LEU A 25 -23.71 30.11 6.35
N ASN A 26 -23.83 31.13 7.21
CA ASN A 26 -23.98 30.94 8.65
C ASN A 26 -25.26 30.18 9.01
N GLU A 27 -26.33 30.37 8.23
CA GLU A 27 -27.58 29.65 8.41
C GLU A 27 -27.47 28.19 7.96
N MET A 28 -26.81 27.92 6.84
CA MET A 28 -26.73 26.56 6.26
C MET A 28 -25.59 25.69 6.81
N LEU A 29 -24.44 26.28 7.14
CA LEU A 29 -23.24 25.54 7.54
C LEU A 29 -23.43 24.67 8.79
N PRO A 30 -24.17 25.07 9.84
CA PRO A 30 -24.40 24.23 11.01
C PRO A 30 -25.06 22.89 10.67
N ASP A 31 -26.07 22.89 9.79
CA ASP A 31 -26.74 21.68 9.33
C ASP A 31 -25.81 20.81 8.47
N ILE A 32 -25.03 21.44 7.58
CA ILE A 32 -24.00 20.74 6.80
C ILE A 32 -22.96 20.09 7.71
N VAL A 33 -22.47 20.80 8.73
CA VAL A 33 -21.51 20.27 9.71
C VAL A 33 -22.11 19.09 10.47
N ARG A 34 -23.38 19.18 10.89
CA ARG A 34 -24.07 18.07 11.57
C ARG A 34 -24.17 16.85 10.67
N GLU A 35 -24.54 17.02 9.41
CA GLU A 35 -24.69 15.89 8.49
C GLU A 35 -23.35 15.25 8.13
N ARG A 36 -22.33 16.06 7.81
CA ARG A 36 -20.97 15.56 7.55
C ARG A 36 -20.34 14.91 8.77
N ARG A 37 -20.69 15.37 9.97
CA ARG A 37 -20.26 14.70 11.21
C ARG A 37 -20.86 13.30 11.31
N LYS A 38 -22.17 13.14 11.08
CA LYS A 38 -22.81 11.81 11.11
C LYS A 38 -22.19 10.86 10.08
N GLU A 39 -21.89 11.37 8.89
CA GLU A 39 -21.22 10.59 7.84
C GLU A 39 -19.82 10.12 8.29
N VAL A 40 -19.01 11.01 8.87
CA VAL A 40 -17.70 10.63 9.42
C VAL A 40 -17.83 9.64 10.58
N ASP A 41 -18.77 9.89 11.50
CA ASP A 41 -19.01 9.03 12.67
C ASP A 41 -19.48 7.62 12.24
N TYR A 42 -20.20 7.51 11.11
CA TYR A 42 -20.57 6.23 10.50
C TYR A 42 -19.41 5.53 9.78
N LEU A 43 -18.59 6.29 9.03
CA LEU A 43 -17.48 5.73 8.24
C LEU A 43 -16.29 5.30 9.09
N THR A 44 -16.06 5.97 10.22
CA THR A 44 -14.94 5.69 11.15
C THR A 44 -14.88 4.21 11.56
N PRO A 45 -15.94 3.62 12.17
CA PRO A 45 -15.90 2.22 12.59
C PRO A 45 -15.74 1.25 11.42
N LEU A 46 -16.24 1.59 10.22
CA LEU A 46 -16.11 0.75 9.04
C LEU A 46 -14.66 0.68 8.55
N VAL A 47 -13.96 1.81 8.54
CA VAL A 47 -12.52 1.87 8.21
C VAL A 47 -11.70 1.11 9.25
N ASP A 48 -12.02 1.29 10.53
CA ASP A 48 -11.30 0.65 11.62
C ASP A 48 -11.50 -0.88 11.60
N GLN A 49 -12.73 -1.36 11.40
CA GLN A 49 -13.01 -2.79 11.29
C GLN A 49 -12.24 -3.44 10.15
N VAL A 50 -12.30 -2.89 8.93
CA VAL A 50 -11.60 -3.47 7.78
C VAL A 50 -10.08 -3.40 7.95
N ARG A 51 -9.57 -2.37 8.64
CA ARG A 51 -8.16 -2.28 9.01
C ARG A 51 -7.77 -3.40 9.97
N GLU A 52 -8.54 -3.62 11.03
CA GLU A 52 -8.28 -4.67 12.02
C GLU A 52 -8.32 -6.06 11.39
N GLU A 53 -9.33 -6.35 10.58
CA GLU A 53 -9.45 -7.62 9.85
C GLU A 53 -8.23 -7.86 8.93
N ARG A 54 -7.81 -6.83 8.19
CA ARG A 54 -6.62 -6.90 7.34
C ARG A 54 -5.35 -7.13 8.17
N ASP A 55 -5.19 -6.41 9.27
CA ASP A 55 -3.99 -6.50 10.11
C ASP A 55 -3.91 -7.88 10.81
N GLN A 56 -5.03 -8.45 11.23
CA GLN A 56 -5.12 -9.82 11.74
C GLN A 56 -4.69 -10.85 10.69
N ILE A 57 -5.16 -10.74 9.45
CA ILE A 57 -4.76 -11.66 8.38
C ILE A 57 -3.28 -11.50 8.03
N ASN A 58 -2.77 -10.26 8.03
CA ASN A 58 -1.35 -10.02 7.83
C ASN A 58 -0.49 -10.67 8.92
N GLN A 59 -0.95 -10.65 10.17
CA GLN A 59 -0.30 -11.37 11.26
C GLN A 59 -0.34 -12.88 11.04
N GLN A 60 -1.48 -13.45 10.64
CA GLN A 60 -1.57 -14.88 10.32
C GLN A 60 -0.63 -15.27 9.16
N VAL A 61 -0.54 -14.44 8.12
CA VAL A 61 0.40 -14.64 7.00
C VAL A 61 1.84 -14.60 7.50
N HIS A 62 2.17 -13.71 8.43
CA HIS A 62 3.49 -13.64 9.05
C HIS A 62 3.80 -14.93 9.81
N ASP A 63 2.90 -15.38 10.68
CA ASP A 63 3.09 -16.60 11.48
C ASP A 63 3.26 -17.85 10.60
N LEU A 64 2.49 -17.95 9.50
CA LEU A 64 2.64 -19.03 8.53
C LEU A 64 3.99 -18.99 7.79
N LYS A 65 4.51 -17.79 7.49
CA LYS A 65 5.86 -17.64 6.90
C LYS A 65 6.93 -18.10 7.87
N GLU A 66 6.83 -17.73 9.14
CA GLU A 66 7.76 -18.18 10.17
C GLU A 66 7.75 -19.70 10.32
N ARG A 67 6.56 -20.32 10.43
CA ARG A 67 6.42 -21.78 10.51
C ARG A 67 6.97 -22.47 9.27
N ARG A 68 6.62 -22.01 8.07
CA ARG A 68 7.15 -22.53 6.80
C ARG A 68 8.68 -22.48 6.78
N ASN A 69 9.26 -21.34 7.15
CA ASN A 69 10.72 -21.16 7.16
C ASN A 69 11.39 -22.06 8.21
N ALA A 70 10.78 -22.22 9.38
CA ALA A 70 11.27 -23.12 10.42
C ALA A 70 11.27 -24.58 9.94
N CYS A 71 10.18 -25.05 9.33
CA CYS A 71 10.10 -26.39 8.74
C CYS A 71 11.18 -26.61 7.68
N HIS A 72 11.42 -25.62 6.80
CA HIS A 72 12.48 -25.73 5.80
C HIS A 72 13.87 -25.80 6.41
N LYS A 73 14.15 -24.97 7.43
CA LYS A 73 15.42 -24.98 8.14
C LYS A 73 15.65 -26.32 8.86
N GLU A 74 14.66 -26.81 9.61
CA GLU A 74 14.73 -28.11 10.28
C GLU A 74 14.94 -29.24 9.27
N ALA A 75 14.20 -29.22 8.15
CA ALA A 75 14.37 -30.22 7.09
C ALA A 75 15.76 -30.15 6.46
N ARG A 76 16.36 -28.97 6.31
CA ARG A 76 17.73 -28.80 5.79
C ARG A 76 18.76 -29.36 6.77
N GLU A 77 18.68 -28.97 8.04
CA GLU A 77 19.59 -29.46 9.09
C GLU A 77 19.51 -30.99 9.24
N LEU A 78 18.30 -31.54 9.21
CA LEU A 78 18.06 -32.98 9.27
C LEU A 78 18.60 -33.70 8.02
N ARG A 79 18.49 -33.11 6.82
CA ARG A 79 19.10 -33.69 5.62
C ARG A 79 20.62 -33.73 5.72
N THR A 80 21.26 -32.67 6.21
CA THR A 80 22.72 -32.63 6.39
C THR A 80 23.18 -33.73 7.36
N SER A 81 22.55 -33.83 8.53
CA SER A 81 22.91 -34.87 9.50
C SER A 81 22.65 -36.29 8.99
N LEU A 82 21.60 -36.50 8.18
CA LEU A 82 21.34 -37.80 7.55
C LEU A 82 22.38 -38.15 6.49
N VAL A 83 22.89 -37.17 5.73
CA VAL A 83 23.99 -37.41 4.79
C VAL A 83 25.25 -37.83 5.55
N GLU A 84 25.61 -37.14 6.63
CA GLU A 84 26.76 -37.47 7.49
C GLU A 84 26.61 -38.85 8.14
N MET A 85 25.45 -39.15 8.74
CA MET A 85 25.14 -40.46 9.33
C MET A 85 25.31 -41.57 8.30
N ARG A 86 24.88 -41.34 7.06
CA ARG A 86 25.04 -42.32 5.99
C ARG A 86 26.50 -42.53 5.62
N GLU A 87 27.30 -41.47 5.54
CA GLU A 87 28.73 -41.56 5.25
C GLU A 87 29.45 -42.39 6.30
N GLN A 88 29.17 -42.15 7.59
CA GLN A 88 29.67 -42.96 8.71
C GLN A 88 29.26 -44.43 8.57
N LEU A 89 28.00 -44.71 8.28
CA LEU A 89 27.50 -46.09 8.09
C LEU A 89 28.15 -46.81 6.89
N LEU A 90 28.60 -46.07 5.88
CA LEU A 90 29.33 -46.60 4.74
C LEU A 90 30.80 -46.87 5.09
N GLU A 91 31.46 -45.97 5.82
CA GLU A 91 32.84 -46.16 6.32
C GLU A 91 32.96 -47.36 7.26
N GLU A 92 31.99 -47.54 8.14
CA GLU A 92 31.89 -48.70 9.04
C GLU A 92 31.49 -49.99 8.32
N ASN A 93 31.22 -49.93 7.01
CA ASN A 93 30.79 -51.06 6.17
C ASN A 93 29.48 -51.73 6.64
N ARG A 94 28.70 -51.01 7.46
CA ARG A 94 27.42 -51.43 8.03
C ARG A 94 26.26 -51.20 7.06
N LEU A 95 26.42 -50.28 6.11
CA LEU A 95 25.54 -50.16 4.95
C LEU A 95 26.18 -50.78 3.70
N LYS A 96 25.56 -51.84 3.17
CA LYS A 96 25.91 -52.36 1.85
C LYS A 96 25.47 -51.35 0.80
N ASN A 97 26.40 -50.64 0.16
CA ASN A 97 26.10 -49.53 -0.73
C ASN A 97 25.16 -49.95 -1.90
N PRO A 98 23.86 -49.61 -1.89
CA PRO A 98 22.91 -50.12 -2.87
C PRO A 98 22.73 -49.19 -4.08
N ASN A 99 23.54 -48.14 -4.23
CA ASN A 99 23.47 -47.19 -5.35
C ASN A 99 24.88 -46.75 -5.81
N PRO A 100 25.14 -46.58 -7.12
CA PRO A 100 26.37 -45.96 -7.59
C PRO A 100 26.46 -44.51 -7.09
N ALA A 101 27.67 -44.07 -6.71
CA ALA A 101 27.92 -42.78 -6.06
C ALA A 101 27.26 -41.59 -6.78
N TRP A 102 27.22 -41.59 -8.11
CA TRP A 102 26.65 -40.52 -8.94
C TRP A 102 25.15 -40.25 -8.70
N ALA A 103 24.37 -41.23 -8.23
CA ALA A 103 22.95 -41.01 -7.92
C ALA A 103 22.74 -40.31 -6.56
N LYS A 104 23.75 -40.36 -5.68
CA LYS A 104 23.76 -39.73 -4.35
C LYS A 104 24.14 -38.27 -4.47
N ASP A 105 25.28 -38.01 -5.10
CA ASP A 105 25.83 -36.67 -5.28
C ASP A 105 24.82 -35.80 -6.02
N LYS A 106 24.17 -36.37 -7.03
CA LYS A 106 23.13 -35.67 -7.81
C LYS A 106 21.86 -35.34 -7.03
N LEU A 107 21.51 -36.06 -5.95
CA LEU A 107 20.35 -35.71 -5.13
C LEU A 107 20.71 -34.65 -4.09
N ALA A 108 21.85 -34.83 -3.41
CA ALA A 108 22.36 -33.86 -2.45
C ALA A 108 22.63 -32.51 -3.12
N GLU A 109 23.35 -32.52 -4.25
CA GLU A 109 23.65 -31.35 -5.08
C GLU A 109 22.36 -30.65 -5.53
N LYS A 110 21.38 -31.39 -6.04
CA LYS A 110 20.07 -30.83 -6.42
C LYS A 110 19.34 -30.18 -5.24
N LEU A 111 19.34 -30.81 -4.07
CA LEU A 111 18.67 -30.25 -2.89
C LEU A 111 19.41 -29.00 -2.40
N THR A 112 20.75 -29.00 -2.40
CA THR A 112 21.54 -27.81 -2.05
C THR A 112 21.38 -26.67 -3.05
N GLU A 113 21.26 -26.97 -4.35
CA GLU A 113 20.95 -25.96 -5.38
C GLU A 113 19.56 -25.36 -5.16
N LEU A 114 18.56 -26.18 -4.85
CA LEU A 114 17.20 -25.72 -4.57
C LEU A 114 17.13 -24.88 -3.29
N ASP A 115 17.84 -25.30 -2.24
CA ASP A 115 17.98 -24.51 -0.99
C ASP A 115 18.64 -23.15 -1.27
N SER A 116 19.75 -23.13 -2.03
CA SER A 116 20.45 -21.89 -2.40
C SER A 116 19.55 -20.94 -3.18
N LYS A 117 18.78 -21.45 -4.15
CA LYS A 117 17.81 -20.64 -4.91
C LYS A 117 16.72 -20.07 -4.00
N LEU A 118 16.20 -20.86 -3.07
CA LEU A 118 15.19 -20.41 -2.12
C LEU A 118 15.71 -19.29 -1.20
N GLU A 119 17.00 -19.32 -0.83
CA GLU A 119 17.62 -18.35 0.07
C GLU A 119 18.10 -17.07 -0.64
N THR A 120 18.54 -17.17 -1.89
CA THR A 120 19.23 -16.08 -2.58
C THR A 120 18.39 -15.37 -3.63
N GLU A 121 17.36 -16.02 -4.18
CA GLU A 121 16.53 -15.44 -5.23
C GLU A 121 15.29 -14.74 -4.63
N ALA A 122 15.02 -13.51 -5.07
CA ALA A 122 13.78 -12.81 -4.78
C ALA A 122 12.63 -13.39 -5.64
N LEU A 123 12.11 -14.55 -5.20
CA LEU A 123 11.10 -15.31 -5.92
C LEU A 123 9.69 -14.78 -5.70
N ASP A 124 8.84 -14.91 -6.72
CA ASP A 124 7.40 -14.73 -6.55
C ASP A 124 6.78 -15.97 -5.88
N LEU A 125 5.56 -15.82 -5.33
CA LEU A 125 4.86 -16.92 -4.64
C LEU A 125 4.72 -18.18 -5.52
N LYS A 126 4.63 -18.01 -6.85
CA LYS A 126 4.48 -19.13 -7.80
C LYS A 126 5.80 -19.86 -8.04
N ALA A 127 6.91 -19.15 -8.22
CA ALA A 127 8.22 -19.75 -8.38
C ALA A 127 8.68 -20.42 -7.08
N GLU A 128 8.44 -19.78 -5.93
CA GLU A 128 8.69 -20.38 -4.62
C GLU A 128 7.95 -21.73 -4.50
N ARG A 129 6.63 -21.75 -4.78
CA ARG A 129 5.83 -22.98 -4.78
C ARG A 129 6.38 -24.07 -5.71
N LYS A 130 6.90 -23.68 -6.88
CA LYS A 130 7.47 -24.62 -7.84
C LYS A 130 8.73 -25.28 -7.27
N LEU A 131 9.62 -24.48 -6.68
CA LEU A 131 10.83 -24.99 -6.01
C LEU A 131 10.48 -25.92 -4.85
N LEU A 132 9.52 -25.53 -4.00
CA LEU A 132 9.06 -26.38 -2.89
C LEU A 132 8.52 -27.73 -3.38
N LYS A 133 7.77 -27.73 -4.49
CA LYS A 133 7.26 -28.95 -5.11
C LYS A 133 8.39 -29.82 -5.66
N GLU A 134 9.43 -29.23 -6.25
CA GLU A 134 10.61 -29.95 -6.74
C GLU A 134 11.41 -30.57 -5.59
N MET A 135 11.65 -29.81 -4.51
CA MET A 135 12.31 -30.31 -3.30
C MET A 135 11.54 -31.48 -2.67
N ARG A 136 10.22 -31.33 -2.51
CA ARG A 136 9.35 -32.39 -1.97
C ARG A 136 9.39 -33.66 -2.81
N LYS A 137 9.37 -33.53 -4.14
CA LYS A 137 9.50 -34.69 -5.04
C LYS A 137 10.84 -35.39 -4.86
N ALA A 138 11.93 -34.63 -4.74
CA ALA A 138 13.26 -35.20 -4.52
C ALA A 138 13.35 -35.94 -3.18
N VAL A 139 12.83 -35.34 -2.09
CA VAL A 139 12.79 -35.97 -0.76
C VAL A 139 11.93 -37.24 -0.76
N ASN A 140 10.74 -37.20 -1.38
CA ASN A 140 9.85 -38.37 -1.41
C ASN A 140 10.41 -39.52 -2.25
N ALA A 141 11.00 -39.23 -3.41
CA ALA A 141 11.67 -40.25 -4.22
C ALA A 141 12.82 -40.92 -3.45
N HIS A 142 13.56 -40.16 -2.64
CA HIS A 142 14.60 -40.71 -1.79
C HIS A 142 14.01 -41.53 -0.63
N ARG A 143 12.95 -41.05 0.01
CA ARG A 143 12.23 -41.77 1.08
C ARG A 143 11.71 -43.13 0.61
N GLU A 144 11.07 -43.19 -0.54
CA GLU A 144 10.58 -44.43 -1.16
C GLU A 144 11.74 -45.41 -1.41
N TRP A 145 12.84 -44.92 -2.01
CA TRP A 145 14.05 -45.70 -2.23
C TRP A 145 14.64 -46.29 -0.94
N VAL A 146 14.70 -45.49 0.13
CA VAL A 146 15.19 -45.92 1.45
C VAL A 146 14.25 -46.97 2.06
N SER A 147 12.94 -46.82 1.89
CA SER A 147 11.92 -47.74 2.42
C SER A 147 11.96 -49.12 1.76
N GLU A 148 12.19 -49.19 0.44
CA GLU A 148 12.24 -50.46 -0.30
C GLU A 148 13.47 -51.32 0.01
N ARG A 149 14.59 -50.71 0.44
CA ARG A 149 15.92 -51.37 0.37
C ARG A 149 16.61 -51.70 1.69
N GLN A 150 16.10 -51.24 2.82
CA GLN A 150 16.63 -51.63 4.11
C GLN A 150 15.61 -52.55 4.81
N SER A 151 16.07 -53.59 5.45
CA SER A 151 15.21 -54.39 6.33
C SER A 151 16.18 -55.12 7.22
N SER A 152 16.14 -54.80 8.51
CA SER A 152 16.75 -55.53 9.63
C SER A 152 17.97 -54.93 10.35
N ASP A 153 18.27 -53.62 10.27
CA ASP A 153 19.32 -52.97 11.11
C ASP A 153 18.76 -51.75 11.90
N PRO A 154 18.95 -51.66 13.24
CA PRO A 154 18.52 -50.52 14.06
C PRO A 154 19.02 -49.13 13.61
N GLU A 155 20.24 -48.99 13.10
CA GLU A 155 20.75 -47.69 12.64
C GLU A 155 20.21 -47.32 11.24
N ALA A 156 19.94 -48.32 10.41
CA ALA A 156 19.19 -48.12 9.17
C ALA A 156 17.75 -47.66 9.45
N GLN A 157 17.19 -48.01 10.61
CA GLN A 157 15.89 -47.53 11.05
C GLN A 157 15.92 -46.05 11.46
N GLN A 158 16.94 -45.59 12.19
CA GLN A 158 17.11 -44.16 12.49
C GLN A 158 17.26 -43.32 11.22
N TYR A 159 18.00 -43.82 10.24
CA TYR A 159 18.14 -43.17 8.93
C TYR A 159 16.80 -43.05 8.19
N ARG A 160 15.99 -44.10 8.20
CA ARG A 160 14.63 -44.12 7.64
C ARG A 160 13.69 -43.13 8.30
N ASP A 161 13.70 -43.14 9.63
CA ASP A 161 12.82 -42.31 10.43
C ASP A 161 13.17 -40.83 10.21
N GLY A 162 14.46 -40.51 10.09
CA GLY A 162 14.91 -39.17 9.71
C GLY A 162 14.43 -38.74 8.32
N TRP A 163 14.52 -39.61 7.29
CA TRP A 163 13.98 -39.26 5.95
C TRP A 163 12.45 -39.18 5.93
N THR A 164 11.77 -39.95 6.77
CA THR A 164 10.31 -39.84 6.97
C THR A 164 9.96 -38.49 7.57
N ARG A 165 10.66 -38.09 8.64
CA ARG A 165 10.51 -36.78 9.29
C ARG A 165 10.83 -35.62 8.34
N CYS A 166 11.87 -35.74 7.51
CA CYS A 166 12.14 -34.77 6.44
C CYS A 166 10.95 -34.62 5.47
N GLY A 167 10.32 -35.73 5.09
CA GLY A 167 9.12 -35.71 4.25
C GLY A 167 7.95 -34.98 4.93
N GLU A 168 7.68 -35.30 6.19
CA GLU A 168 6.64 -34.65 7.00
C GLU A 168 6.86 -33.14 7.14
N LEU A 169 8.09 -32.70 7.40
CA LEU A 169 8.44 -31.28 7.48
C LEU A 169 8.19 -30.55 6.15
N MET A 170 8.50 -31.20 5.02
CA MET A 170 8.23 -30.63 3.69
C MET A 170 6.73 -30.62 3.37
N ASP A 171 5.97 -31.60 3.88
CA ASP A 171 4.52 -31.65 3.76
C ASP A 171 3.85 -30.52 4.56
N GLU A 172 4.31 -30.29 5.79
CA GLU A 172 3.86 -29.20 6.66
C GLU A 172 4.21 -27.83 6.07
N ALA A 173 5.42 -27.66 5.53
CA ALA A 173 5.81 -26.43 4.86
C ALA A 173 4.94 -26.12 3.63
N ASP A 174 4.60 -27.13 2.82
CA ASP A 174 3.69 -26.96 1.68
C ASP A 174 2.24 -26.65 2.12
N ALA A 175 1.78 -27.23 3.23
CA ALA A 175 0.48 -26.89 3.80
C ALA A 175 0.43 -25.43 4.26
N ASN A 176 1.43 -24.99 5.04
CA ASN A 176 1.58 -23.61 5.49
C ASN A 176 1.67 -22.64 4.31
N HIS A 177 2.43 -22.97 3.26
CA HIS A 177 2.53 -22.13 2.06
C HIS A 177 1.19 -22.01 1.33
N LYS A 178 0.41 -23.10 1.19
CA LYS A 178 -0.92 -23.04 0.54
C LYS A 178 -1.89 -22.17 1.31
N GLU A 179 -1.95 -22.33 2.63
CA GLU A 179 -2.81 -21.51 3.50
C GLU A 179 -2.40 -20.04 3.42
N MET A 180 -1.09 -19.76 3.49
CA MET A 180 -0.53 -18.41 3.32
C MET A 180 -0.96 -17.78 2.00
N VAL A 181 -0.92 -18.51 0.88
CA VAL A 181 -1.33 -17.97 -0.43
C VAL A 181 -2.81 -17.57 -0.44
N VAL A 182 -3.68 -18.34 0.20
CA VAL A 182 -5.11 -18.01 0.32
C VAL A 182 -5.29 -16.74 1.16
N LEU A 183 -4.62 -16.66 2.30
CA LEU A 183 -4.68 -15.49 3.19
C LEU A 183 -4.10 -14.22 2.56
N VAL A 184 -3.02 -14.34 1.78
CA VAL A 184 -2.45 -13.20 1.02
C VAL A 184 -3.45 -12.66 0.01
N GLN A 185 -4.19 -13.53 -0.68
CA GLN A 185 -5.22 -13.11 -1.62
C GLN A 185 -6.38 -12.40 -0.90
N LEU A 186 -6.84 -12.94 0.24
CA LEU A 186 -7.86 -12.31 1.07
C LEU A 186 -7.40 -10.96 1.65
N SER A 187 -6.15 -10.86 2.10
CA SER A 187 -5.55 -9.61 2.57
C SER A 187 -5.53 -8.55 1.47
N LYS A 188 -5.24 -8.94 0.23
CA LYS A 188 -5.29 -8.03 -0.92
C LYS A 188 -6.70 -7.47 -1.13
N GLU A 189 -7.72 -8.32 -1.11
CA GLU A 189 -9.12 -7.90 -1.25
C GLU A 189 -9.56 -6.96 -0.12
N LEU A 190 -9.15 -7.24 1.12
CA LEU A 190 -9.40 -6.36 2.26
C LEU A 190 -8.62 -5.05 2.17
N HIS A 191 -7.40 -5.07 1.61
CA HIS A 191 -6.63 -3.86 1.37
C HIS A 191 -7.31 -2.94 0.34
N GLU A 192 -7.87 -3.51 -0.72
CA GLU A 192 -8.66 -2.77 -1.72
C GLU A 192 -9.89 -2.13 -1.08
N LYS A 193 -10.68 -2.89 -0.32
CA LYS A 193 -11.83 -2.36 0.45
C LYS A 193 -11.42 -1.28 1.46
N PHE A 194 -10.31 -1.50 2.16
CA PHE A 194 -9.77 -0.51 3.10
C PHE A 194 -9.40 0.79 2.38
N ALA A 195 -8.77 0.71 1.21
CA ALA A 195 -8.39 1.89 0.42
C ALA A 195 -9.63 2.69 0.01
N GLU A 196 -10.67 2.01 -0.49
CA GLU A 196 -11.95 2.63 -0.84
C GLU A 196 -12.60 3.34 0.36
N HIS A 197 -12.79 2.63 1.47
CA HIS A 197 -13.41 3.22 2.67
C HIS A 197 -12.57 4.37 3.25
N ARG A 198 -11.25 4.23 3.24
CA ARG A 198 -10.33 5.27 3.71
C ARG A 198 -10.42 6.53 2.86
N ASP A 199 -10.52 6.39 1.54
CA ASP A 199 -10.60 7.54 0.63
C ASP A 199 -11.93 8.28 0.80
N VAL A 200 -13.04 7.55 0.90
CA VAL A 200 -14.37 8.14 1.21
C VAL A 200 -14.36 8.82 2.58
N HIS A 201 -13.83 8.16 3.61
CA HIS A 201 -13.69 8.75 4.94
C HIS A 201 -12.82 10.02 4.94
N LYS A 202 -11.69 9.99 4.24
CA LYS A 202 -10.78 11.14 4.12
C LYS A 202 -11.48 12.31 3.43
N GLU A 203 -12.25 12.06 2.39
CA GLU A 203 -13.02 13.09 1.72
C GLU A 203 -14.09 13.69 2.63
N ALA A 204 -14.90 12.84 3.29
CA ALA A 204 -15.94 13.27 4.22
C ALA A 204 -15.35 14.09 5.38
N ALA A 205 -14.26 13.62 5.98
CA ALA A 205 -13.54 14.35 7.03
C ALA A 205 -12.97 15.69 6.52
N GLY A 206 -12.44 15.71 5.30
CA GLY A 206 -11.96 16.94 4.65
C GLY A 206 -13.09 17.95 4.39
N GLN A 207 -14.26 17.48 3.94
CA GLN A 207 -15.45 18.32 3.78
C GLN A 207 -15.94 18.85 5.13
N LEU A 208 -15.98 18.03 6.17
CA LEU A 208 -16.33 18.44 7.54
C LEU A 208 -15.37 19.52 8.06
N ASN A 209 -14.07 19.32 7.91
CA ASN A 209 -13.07 20.29 8.36
C ASN A 209 -13.16 21.61 7.62
N ARG A 210 -13.41 21.58 6.30
CA ARG A 210 -13.67 22.80 5.51
C ARG A 210 -14.93 23.52 5.97
N ALA A 211 -16.03 22.79 6.21
CA ALA A 211 -17.27 23.38 6.70
C ALA A 211 -17.11 24.02 8.08
N ARG A 212 -16.40 23.34 9.01
CA ARG A 212 -16.05 23.90 10.34
C ARG A 212 -15.18 25.15 10.24
N SER A 213 -14.16 25.12 9.39
CA SER A 213 -13.28 26.27 9.18
C SER A 213 -14.01 27.45 8.55
N LEU A 214 -14.94 27.20 7.62
CA LEU A 214 -15.77 28.26 7.04
C LEU A 214 -16.69 28.86 8.08
N LEU A 215 -17.33 28.02 8.91
CA LEU A 215 -18.21 28.46 9.98
C LEU A 215 -17.45 29.33 10.99
N SER A 216 -16.28 28.89 11.46
CA SER A 216 -15.48 29.64 12.44
C SER A 216 -14.98 30.99 11.91
N GLN A 217 -14.76 31.12 10.59
CA GLN A 217 -14.31 32.37 9.97
C GLN A 217 -15.46 33.32 9.60
N THR A 218 -16.71 32.89 9.74
CA THR A 218 -17.84 33.66 9.21
C THR A 218 -17.99 34.99 9.93
N ASP A 219 -17.90 35.01 11.25
CA ASP A 219 -18.01 36.24 12.05
C ASP A 219 -16.84 37.20 11.81
N ASP A 220 -15.61 36.68 11.71
CA ASP A 220 -14.42 37.48 11.42
C ASP A 220 -14.52 38.17 10.05
N VAL A 221 -14.99 37.45 9.03
CA VAL A 221 -15.16 37.99 7.68
C VAL A 221 -16.27 39.05 7.67
N VAL A 222 -17.40 38.79 8.33
CA VAL A 222 -18.49 39.78 8.44
C VAL A 222 -18.01 41.04 9.17
N SER A 223 -17.29 40.88 10.27
CA SER A 223 -16.70 41.99 11.04
C SER A 223 -15.74 42.81 10.17
N TYR A 224 -14.83 42.15 9.46
CA TYR A 224 -13.88 42.80 8.55
C TYR A 224 -14.59 43.65 7.50
N TRP A 225 -15.59 43.11 6.81
CA TRP A 225 -16.29 43.86 5.76
C TRP A 225 -17.19 44.97 6.31
N ASN A 226 -17.83 44.77 7.46
CA ASN A 226 -18.57 45.83 8.14
C ASN A 226 -17.66 47.01 8.53
N HIS A 227 -16.45 46.70 8.99
CA HIS A 227 -15.41 47.69 9.28
C HIS A 227 -15.00 48.47 8.02
N ARG A 228 -14.80 47.79 6.87
CA ARG A 228 -14.48 48.45 5.59
C ARG A 228 -15.62 49.30 5.04
N ILE A 229 -16.87 48.89 5.22
CA ILE A 229 -18.04 49.69 4.83
C ILE A 229 -18.12 50.97 5.68
N SER A 230 -17.82 50.87 6.98
CA SER A 230 -17.93 52.00 7.91
C SER A 230 -16.77 53.01 7.77
N ASN A 231 -15.56 52.50 7.58
CA ASN A 231 -14.33 53.31 7.63
C ASN A 231 -13.71 53.58 6.26
N GLY A 232 -14.18 52.91 5.21
CA GLY A 232 -13.74 53.08 3.83
C GLY A 232 -12.76 52.00 3.35
N PHE A 233 -12.50 52.03 2.03
CA PHE A 233 -11.72 51.01 1.32
C PHE A 233 -10.26 51.39 1.04
N GLY A 234 -9.81 52.57 1.48
CA GLY A 234 -8.42 53.01 1.36
C GLY A 234 -7.48 52.41 2.41
N ASP A 235 -6.33 53.06 2.60
CA ASP A 235 -5.43 52.75 3.71
C ASP A 235 -5.99 53.31 5.03
N LEU A 236 -6.36 52.42 5.95
CA LEU A 236 -6.92 52.78 7.26
C LEU A 236 -5.85 52.89 8.36
N LYS A 237 -4.58 52.56 8.08
CA LYS A 237 -3.46 52.56 9.05
C LYS A 237 -3.66 51.71 10.31
N ASP A 238 -4.64 50.82 10.30
CA ASP A 238 -5.02 49.90 11.38
C ASP A 238 -4.51 48.47 11.14
N GLY A 239 -3.70 48.26 10.09
CA GLY A 239 -3.20 46.95 9.68
C GLY A 239 -4.14 46.18 8.72
N SER A 240 -5.31 46.71 8.38
CA SER A 240 -6.25 46.08 7.41
C SER A 240 -5.87 46.26 5.94
N GLY A 241 -4.87 47.12 5.66
CA GLY A 241 -4.30 47.36 4.33
C GLY A 241 -5.13 48.26 3.41
N ASP A 242 -4.55 48.67 2.27
CA ASP A 242 -5.24 49.47 1.24
C ASP A 242 -5.78 48.56 0.12
N LEU A 243 -7.09 48.28 0.16
CA LEU A 243 -7.76 47.46 -0.85
C LEU A 243 -7.84 48.13 -2.23
N MET A 244 -7.73 49.47 -2.29
CA MET A 244 -7.82 50.22 -3.55
C MET A 244 -6.45 50.48 -4.20
N ALA A 245 -5.35 50.12 -3.53
CA ALA A 245 -3.99 50.37 -4.03
C ALA A 245 -3.73 49.76 -5.42
N ALA A 246 -4.23 48.55 -5.68
CA ALA A 246 -4.10 47.90 -6.98
C ALA A 246 -4.92 48.62 -8.07
N SER A 247 -6.14 49.04 -7.75
CA SER A 247 -7.00 49.80 -8.68
C SER A 247 -6.37 51.13 -9.05
N ARG A 248 -5.84 51.88 -8.08
CA ARG A 248 -5.15 53.16 -8.34
C ARG A 248 -3.91 52.96 -9.19
N ARG A 249 -3.10 51.94 -8.89
CA ARG A 249 -1.90 51.60 -9.68
C ARG A 249 -2.23 51.35 -11.15
N VAL A 250 -3.29 50.59 -11.44
CA VAL A 250 -3.73 50.32 -12.81
C VAL A 250 -4.29 51.59 -13.48
N ALA A 251 -5.05 52.40 -12.75
CA ALA A 251 -5.55 53.68 -13.24
C ALA A 251 -4.41 54.67 -13.59
N ASP A 252 -3.29 54.61 -12.86
CA ASP A 252 -2.07 55.38 -13.13
C ASP A 252 -1.26 54.84 -14.34
N GLY A 253 -1.80 53.86 -15.08
CA GLY A 253 -1.15 53.26 -16.24
C GLY A 253 -0.03 52.26 -15.93
N LYS A 254 0.14 51.87 -14.66
CA LYS A 254 1.16 50.89 -14.26
C LYS A 254 0.64 49.44 -14.41
N PRO A 255 1.54 48.45 -14.54
CA PRO A 255 1.13 47.04 -14.68
C PRO A 255 0.32 46.52 -13.49
N SER A 256 -0.67 45.66 -13.78
CA SER A 256 -1.41 44.90 -12.75
C SER A 256 -0.45 44.03 -11.93
N SER A 257 -0.76 43.84 -10.63
CA SER A 257 -0.05 42.90 -9.76
C SER A 257 -0.23 41.43 -10.17
N MET A 258 -1.22 41.15 -11.00
CA MET A 258 -1.48 39.84 -11.61
C MET A 258 -1.43 39.99 -13.13
N PRO A 259 -0.23 40.15 -13.73
CA PRO A 259 -0.10 40.25 -15.17
C PRO A 259 -0.57 38.94 -15.80
N ARG A 260 -1.52 39.01 -16.74
CA ARG A 260 -1.83 37.85 -17.58
C ARG A 260 -0.59 37.55 -18.41
N LYS A 261 -0.17 36.28 -18.45
CA LYS A 261 0.81 35.85 -19.45
C LYS A 261 0.28 36.27 -20.83
N PRO A 262 1.11 36.86 -21.70
CA PRO A 262 0.73 37.07 -23.10
C PRO A 262 0.19 35.74 -23.61
N ARG A 263 -0.95 35.76 -24.31
CA ARG A 263 -1.34 34.59 -25.09
C ARG A 263 -0.19 34.37 -26.06
N GLU A 264 0.46 33.21 -25.99
CA GLU A 264 1.36 32.78 -27.05
C GLU A 264 0.50 32.71 -28.30
N ASP A 265 0.65 33.68 -29.19
CA ASP A 265 0.14 33.56 -30.54
C ASP A 265 0.77 32.29 -31.10
N THR A 266 -0.05 31.26 -31.29
CA THR A 266 0.34 30.04 -32.01
C THR A 266 0.45 30.39 -33.48
N ALA A 267 1.43 31.25 -33.83
CA ALA A 267 1.94 31.39 -35.18
C ALA A 267 2.84 30.17 -35.46
N LYS A 268 2.22 29.00 -35.64
CA LYS A 268 2.84 27.86 -36.28
C LYS A 268 2.40 27.85 -37.75
N GLY A 269 3.32 28.31 -38.59
CA GLY A 269 3.60 27.76 -39.91
C GLY A 269 2.47 27.76 -40.92
N ASP A 270 2.49 28.75 -41.81
CA ASP A 270 2.29 28.43 -43.22
C ASP A 270 3.45 29.06 -44.02
N ALA A 271 4.50 28.25 -44.19
CA ALA A 271 5.46 28.44 -45.26
C ALA A 271 5.11 27.37 -46.29
N GLY A 272 4.29 27.75 -47.28
CA GLY A 272 3.78 26.80 -48.25
C GLY A 272 2.91 27.42 -49.34
N GLY A 273 3.54 27.99 -50.36
CA GLY A 273 3.08 27.85 -51.74
C GLY A 273 2.35 29.04 -52.40
N GLU A 274 2.86 29.35 -53.60
CA GLU A 274 2.23 30.10 -54.73
C GLU A 274 2.15 31.62 -54.51
N GLU A 275 2.67 32.48 -55.39
CA GLU A 275 2.39 32.59 -56.83
C GLU A 275 3.59 33.09 -57.66
N GLU A 276 3.62 32.60 -58.91
CA GLU A 276 4.16 33.12 -60.19
C GLU A 276 5.42 34.00 -60.24
#